data_AF-A0A7Z9WXC6-F1
#
_entry.id   AF-A0A7Z9WXC6-F1
#
_cell.length_a   1.000
_cell.length_b   1.000
_cell.length_c   1.000
_cell.angle_alpha   90.00
_cell.angle_beta   90.00
_cell.angle_gamma   90.00
#
_symmetry.space_group_name_H-M   'P 1'
#
loop_
_entity.id
_entity.type
_entity.pdbx_description
1 polymer ?
#
loop_
_entity_poly.entity_id
_entity_poly.type
_entity_poly.pdbx_seq_one_letter_code
_entity_poly.pdbx_strand_id
1 'polypeptide(L)'
;MESDAFIPPMKEERRLTIYEKEILEGFSEKLIHSIVELLRSTRPDKGETLLLQMARYLAVQQSLEKGILLTLDPFFKEIRVVELTDEERDGAGVASLQKDLVKQRTQRRDAFFREKQHPEIAYSLMETSRARSWELSKLTDTHSTVRILQKATLPSCPGVVSFTFSAPHKENLQEADAALKQELSDLQSRREELYGYNLVWRNCATELIRSLNSAFQDPESGRTALGGWLEPYNGLLFIPFLFYDQTFSAYSLQDEQFIQARRLRNLDRLYEQENDLWVWLRESNTLTSTIYESRSKDTPFLFFTDDSLFLRPVQGLFNVTYAALHGVAGVVSIPFDGGAGLNQAVRGVFYSLPELTFGNIRKGSYAIGEKNVGDPN
;
A
#
# COMPACT_ATOMS: atom_id res chain seq x y z
N MET A 1 11.45 -31.66 -10.63
CA MET A 1 11.19 -30.55 -9.69
C MET A 1 10.84 -29.33 -10.53
N GLU A 2 9.56 -29.04 -10.71
CA GLU A 2 9.17 -27.72 -11.18
C GLU A 2 9.61 -26.71 -10.12
N SER A 3 10.43 -25.75 -10.53
CA SER A 3 10.94 -24.73 -9.62
C SER A 3 9.81 -23.77 -9.30
N ASP A 4 9.43 -23.66 -8.01
CA ASP A 4 8.45 -22.70 -7.48
C ASP A 4 8.81 -21.22 -7.76
N ALA A 5 9.94 -20.95 -8.41
CA ALA A 5 10.38 -19.61 -8.79
C ALA A 5 9.72 -19.07 -10.07
N PHE A 6 9.15 -19.94 -10.92
CA PHE A 6 8.50 -19.53 -12.17
C PHE A 6 6.99 -19.58 -12.07
N ILE A 7 6.34 -18.63 -12.73
CA ILE A 7 4.92 -18.74 -13.04
C ILE A 7 4.77 -19.74 -14.20
N PRO A 8 4.08 -20.87 -14.02
CA PRO A 8 3.93 -21.88 -15.06
C PRO A 8 3.11 -21.34 -16.25
N PRO A 9 3.17 -22.02 -17.41
CA PRO A 9 2.27 -21.73 -18.52
C PRO A 9 0.79 -21.84 -18.08
N MET A 10 0.01 -20.79 -18.31
CA MET A 10 -1.43 -20.83 -18.08
C MET A 10 -2.14 -21.53 -19.25
N LYS A 11 -3.37 -22.04 -19.03
CA LYS A 11 -4.15 -22.76 -20.06
C LYS A 11 -4.34 -21.99 -21.37
N GLU A 12 -4.41 -20.66 -21.30
CA GLU A 12 -4.59 -19.77 -22.44
C GLU A 12 -3.27 -19.14 -22.94
N GLU A 13 -2.12 -19.66 -22.51
CA GLU A 13 -0.84 -19.07 -22.86
C GLU A 13 -0.53 -19.24 -24.36
N ARG A 14 -0.39 -18.13 -25.07
CA ARG A 14 0.02 -18.16 -26.47
C ARG A 14 1.52 -18.43 -26.56
N ARG A 15 1.89 -19.33 -27.47
CA ARG A 15 3.29 -19.53 -27.87
C ARG A 15 3.91 -18.22 -28.35
N LEU A 16 5.22 -18.10 -28.18
CA LEU A 16 5.99 -16.98 -28.69
C LEU A 16 5.99 -17.02 -30.21
N THR A 17 5.57 -15.91 -30.82
CA THR A 17 5.72 -15.69 -32.26
C THR A 17 7.19 -15.50 -32.62
N ILE A 18 7.55 -15.59 -33.91
CA ILE A 18 8.92 -15.34 -34.39
C ILE A 18 9.38 -13.93 -33.98
N TYR A 19 8.53 -12.93 -34.18
CA TYR A 19 8.79 -11.55 -33.76
C TYR A 19 9.01 -11.42 -32.25
N GLU A 20 8.18 -12.07 -31.43
CA GLU A 20 8.36 -12.04 -29.97
C GLU A 20 9.66 -12.73 -29.53
N LYS A 21 10.08 -13.80 -30.22
CA LYS A 21 11.37 -14.46 -29.94
C LYS A 21 12.55 -13.53 -30.22
N GLU A 22 12.56 -12.86 -31.38
CA GLU A 22 13.62 -11.90 -31.74
C GLU A 22 13.74 -10.77 -30.70
N ILE A 23 12.61 -10.21 -30.26
CA ILE A 23 12.60 -9.17 -29.22
C ILE A 23 13.11 -9.71 -27.88
N LEU A 24 12.75 -10.95 -27.53
CA LEU A 24 13.16 -11.57 -26.27
C LEU A 24 14.65 -11.97 -26.28
N GLU A 25 15.18 -12.37 -27.43
CA GLU A 25 16.63 -12.56 -27.66
C GLU A 25 17.38 -11.24 -27.47
N GLY A 26 16.93 -10.15 -28.10
CA GLY A 26 17.52 -8.83 -27.90
C GLY A 26 17.42 -8.33 -26.45
N PHE A 27 16.34 -8.68 -25.74
CA PHE A 27 16.23 -8.39 -24.30
C PHE A 27 17.22 -9.24 -23.48
N SER A 28 17.42 -10.51 -23.85
CA SER A 28 18.42 -11.37 -23.22
C SER A 28 19.83 -10.81 -23.32
N GLU A 29 20.21 -10.24 -24.47
CA GLU A 29 21.51 -9.59 -24.65
C GLU A 29 21.66 -8.36 -23.74
N LYS A 30 20.60 -7.56 -23.60
CA LYS A 30 20.57 -6.43 -22.66
C LYS A 30 20.76 -6.88 -21.21
N LEU A 31 20.14 -8.00 -20.81
CA LEU A 31 20.32 -8.57 -19.48
C LEU A 31 21.78 -9.00 -19.24
N ILE A 32 22.42 -9.64 -20.22
CA ILE A 32 23.85 -9.99 -20.14
C ILE A 32 24.71 -8.74 -19.94
N HIS A 33 24.46 -7.68 -20.72
CA HIS A 33 25.20 -6.43 -20.59
C HIS A 33 25.04 -5.84 -19.18
N SER A 34 23.80 -5.77 -18.68
CA SER A 34 23.47 -5.30 -17.33
C SER A 34 24.17 -6.11 -16.24
N ILE A 35 24.22 -7.44 -16.36
CA ILE A 35 24.94 -8.33 -15.44
C ILE A 35 26.44 -8.00 -15.42
N VAL A 36 27.07 -7.83 -16.59
CA VAL A 36 28.50 -7.50 -16.70
C VAL A 36 28.80 -6.11 -16.10
N GLU A 37 27.94 -5.13 -16.33
CA GLU A 37 28.07 -3.80 -15.72
C GLU A 37 27.93 -3.83 -14.20
N LEU A 38 26.96 -4.61 -13.67
CA LEU A 38 26.73 -4.74 -12.23
C LEU A 38 27.90 -5.39 -11.50
N LEU A 39 28.60 -6.35 -12.12
CA LEU A 39 29.82 -6.95 -11.57
C LEU A 39 30.94 -5.93 -11.36
N ARG A 40 30.96 -4.85 -12.17
CA ARG A 40 31.94 -3.76 -12.07
C ARG A 40 31.42 -2.56 -11.27
N SER A 41 30.14 -2.57 -10.89
CA SER A 41 29.51 -1.45 -10.23
C SER A 41 29.94 -1.32 -8.76
N THR A 42 29.98 -0.08 -8.29
CA THR A 42 30.21 0.28 -6.89
C THR A 42 28.91 0.56 -6.13
N ARG A 43 27.75 0.45 -6.79
CA ARG A 43 26.45 0.67 -6.13
C ARG A 43 26.25 -0.32 -4.96
N PRO A 44 25.65 0.13 -3.84
CA PRO A 44 25.50 -0.69 -2.63
C PRO A 44 24.57 -1.89 -2.84
N ASP A 45 23.54 -1.72 -3.67
CA ASP A 45 22.49 -2.71 -3.95
C ASP A 45 22.81 -3.61 -5.16
N LYS A 46 24.09 -3.65 -5.58
CA LYS A 46 24.52 -4.44 -6.75
C LYS A 46 24.24 -5.92 -6.56
N GLY A 47 24.33 -6.45 -5.34
CA GLY A 47 24.13 -7.87 -5.07
C GLY A 47 22.71 -8.33 -5.40
N GLU A 48 21.72 -7.62 -4.86
CA GLU A 48 20.30 -7.91 -5.13
C GLU A 48 19.95 -7.70 -6.61
N THR A 49 20.41 -6.59 -7.18
CA THR A 49 20.16 -6.28 -8.59
C THR A 49 20.79 -7.33 -9.51
N LEU A 50 22.01 -7.78 -9.23
CA LEU A 50 22.71 -8.80 -10.00
C LEU A 50 21.95 -10.13 -9.97
N LEU A 51 21.51 -10.57 -8.79
CA LEU A 51 20.73 -11.81 -8.64
C LEU A 51 19.41 -11.74 -9.41
N LEU A 52 18.71 -10.60 -9.36
CA LEU A 52 17.48 -10.40 -10.10
C LEU A 52 17.70 -10.46 -11.62
N GLN A 53 18.72 -9.77 -12.15
CA GLN A 53 19.00 -9.79 -13.59
C GLN A 53 19.43 -11.18 -14.05
N MET A 54 20.20 -11.92 -13.25
CA MET A 54 20.54 -13.32 -13.52
C MET A 54 19.30 -14.22 -13.55
N ALA A 55 18.40 -14.06 -12.58
CA ALA A 55 17.15 -14.82 -12.53
C ALA A 55 16.25 -14.53 -13.75
N ARG A 56 16.13 -13.26 -14.15
CA ARG A 56 15.39 -12.86 -15.36
C ARG A 56 16.04 -13.39 -16.64
N TYR A 57 17.37 -13.37 -16.72
CA TYR A 57 18.09 -13.96 -17.84
C TYR A 57 17.77 -15.45 -17.97
N LEU A 58 17.80 -16.20 -16.87
CA LEU A 58 17.42 -17.62 -16.86
C LEU A 58 15.96 -17.84 -17.25
N ALA A 59 15.04 -16.99 -16.78
CA ALA A 59 13.62 -17.03 -17.16
C ALA A 59 13.43 -16.82 -18.68
N VAL A 60 14.14 -15.84 -19.24
CA VAL A 60 14.12 -15.52 -20.67
C VAL A 60 14.70 -16.66 -21.50
N GLN A 61 15.84 -17.22 -21.11
CA GLN A 61 16.45 -18.36 -21.80
C GLN A 61 15.52 -19.58 -21.83
N GLN A 62 14.90 -19.92 -20.69
CA GLN A 62 13.91 -21.00 -20.65
C GLN A 62 12.66 -20.69 -21.49
N SER A 63 12.27 -19.42 -21.57
CA SER A 63 11.13 -19.01 -22.40
C SER A 63 11.42 -19.22 -23.88
N LEU A 64 12.63 -18.86 -24.33
CA LEU A 64 13.11 -19.06 -25.70
C LEU A 64 13.17 -20.55 -26.06
N GLU A 65 13.76 -21.36 -25.18
CA GLU A 65 13.89 -22.81 -25.35
C GLU A 65 12.52 -23.50 -25.48
N LYS A 66 11.58 -23.18 -24.58
CA LYS A 66 10.23 -23.78 -24.57
C LYS A 66 9.28 -23.16 -25.60
N GLY A 67 9.64 -22.00 -26.17
CA GLY A 67 8.78 -21.24 -27.08
C GLY A 67 7.50 -20.70 -26.41
N ILE A 68 7.50 -20.57 -25.07
CA ILE A 68 6.38 -20.06 -24.27
C ILE A 68 6.96 -19.07 -23.26
N LEU A 69 6.29 -17.95 -23.05
CA LEU A 69 6.73 -16.94 -22.09
C LEU A 69 6.64 -17.45 -20.64
N LEU A 70 7.78 -17.52 -19.97
CA LEU A 70 7.92 -17.76 -18.53
C LEU A 70 8.41 -16.47 -17.85
N THR A 71 7.94 -16.23 -16.64
CA THR A 71 8.40 -15.11 -15.81
C THR A 71 8.62 -15.59 -14.38
N LEU A 72 9.36 -14.81 -13.60
CA LEU A 72 9.54 -15.09 -12.18
C LEU A 72 8.23 -14.84 -11.41
N ASP A 73 8.06 -15.52 -10.28
CA ASP A 73 7.01 -15.20 -9.31
C ASP A 73 7.41 -13.94 -8.51
N PRO A 74 6.68 -12.80 -8.63
CA PRO A 74 6.96 -11.57 -7.90
C PRO A 74 6.45 -11.57 -6.45
N PHE A 75 5.73 -12.60 -6.00
CA PHE A 75 5.16 -12.69 -4.65
C PHE A 75 6.24 -13.01 -3.61
N PHE A 76 6.48 -12.09 -2.67
CA PHE A 76 7.39 -12.30 -1.54
C PHE A 76 6.73 -13.08 -0.38
N LYS A 77 7.54 -13.59 0.55
CA LYS A 77 7.10 -14.52 1.61
C LYS A 77 5.99 -13.97 2.52
N GLU A 78 6.05 -12.68 2.83
CA GLU A 78 5.12 -11.99 3.76
C GLU A 78 3.96 -11.29 3.03
N ILE A 79 3.62 -11.75 1.83
CA ILE A 79 2.52 -11.15 1.07
C ILE A 79 1.18 -11.36 1.79
N ARG A 80 0.31 -10.35 1.72
CA ARG A 80 -1.07 -10.48 2.19
C ARG A 80 -1.77 -11.59 1.41
N VAL A 81 -2.27 -12.59 2.13
CA VAL A 81 -3.15 -13.64 1.61
C VAL A 81 -4.59 -13.31 2.02
N VAL A 82 -5.53 -13.49 1.11
CA VAL A 82 -6.96 -13.39 1.39
C VAL A 82 -7.59 -14.75 1.11
N GLU A 83 -8.35 -15.25 2.07
CA GLU A 83 -9.21 -16.40 1.91
C GLU A 83 -10.60 -15.91 1.47
N LEU A 84 -11.08 -16.45 0.36
CA LEU A 84 -12.39 -16.12 -0.20
C LEU A 84 -13.42 -17.15 0.28
N THR A 85 -14.63 -16.70 0.61
CA THR A 85 -15.75 -17.64 0.78
C THR A 85 -16.17 -18.24 -0.56
N ASP A 86 -16.90 -19.36 -0.53
CA ASP A 86 -17.41 -19.98 -1.77
C ASP A 86 -18.29 -19.00 -2.57
N GLU A 87 -19.12 -18.22 -1.89
CA GLU A 87 -19.95 -17.18 -2.51
C GLU A 87 -19.13 -16.05 -3.16
N GLU A 88 -18.00 -15.68 -2.55
CA GLU A 88 -17.09 -14.67 -3.12
C GLU A 88 -16.37 -15.20 -4.35
N ARG A 89 -15.86 -16.43 -4.25
CA ARG A 89 -15.16 -17.10 -5.34
C ARG A 89 -16.05 -17.23 -6.57
N ASP A 90 -17.29 -17.66 -6.36
CA ASP A 90 -18.24 -17.95 -7.44
C ASP A 90 -19.06 -16.70 -7.83
N GLY A 91 -18.85 -15.59 -7.12
CA GLY A 91 -19.52 -14.33 -7.34
C GLY A 91 -19.08 -13.59 -8.61
N ALA A 92 -19.97 -12.74 -9.13
CA ALA A 92 -19.72 -11.93 -10.32
C ALA A 92 -18.49 -11.00 -10.19
N GLY A 93 -18.16 -10.58 -8.96
CA GLY A 93 -17.00 -9.73 -8.68
C GLY A 93 -15.66 -10.39 -9.04
N VAL A 94 -15.44 -11.63 -8.59
CA VAL A 94 -14.22 -12.38 -8.90
C VAL A 94 -14.14 -12.71 -10.39
N ALA A 95 -15.25 -13.11 -11.01
CA ALA A 95 -15.30 -13.35 -12.45
C ALA A 95 -14.99 -12.09 -13.28
N SER A 96 -15.49 -10.92 -12.85
CA SER A 96 -15.17 -9.62 -13.49
C SER A 96 -13.68 -9.28 -13.32
N LEU A 97 -13.15 -9.42 -12.11
CA LEU A 97 -11.74 -9.18 -11.82
C LEU A 97 -10.81 -10.09 -12.64
N GLN A 98 -11.18 -11.37 -12.81
CA GLN A 98 -10.41 -12.30 -13.63
C GLN A 98 -10.35 -11.87 -15.10
N LYS A 99 -11.48 -11.42 -15.67
CA LYS A 99 -11.52 -10.89 -17.04
C LYS A 99 -10.64 -9.65 -17.18
N ASP A 100 -10.68 -8.74 -16.22
CA ASP A 100 -9.86 -7.54 -16.21
C ASP A 100 -8.37 -7.86 -16.11
N LEU A 101 -7.98 -8.80 -15.26
CA LEU A 101 -6.59 -9.23 -15.13
C LEU A 101 -6.07 -9.92 -16.38
N VAL A 102 -6.89 -10.75 -17.05
CA VAL A 102 -6.54 -11.36 -18.36
C VAL A 102 -6.34 -10.29 -19.44
N LYS A 103 -7.20 -9.26 -19.46
CA LYS A 103 -7.05 -8.11 -20.37
C LYS A 103 -5.77 -7.34 -20.07
N GLN A 104 -5.51 -7.00 -18.80
CA GLN A 104 -4.30 -6.30 -18.38
C GLN A 104 -3.04 -7.09 -18.74
N ARG A 105 -3.02 -8.41 -18.46
CA ARG A 105 -1.93 -9.31 -18.84
C ARG A 105 -1.61 -9.20 -20.33
N THR A 106 -2.64 -9.31 -21.18
CA THR A 106 -2.49 -9.25 -22.64
C THR A 106 -1.94 -7.89 -23.08
N GLN A 107 -2.50 -6.80 -22.55
CA GLN A 107 -2.03 -5.44 -22.86
C GLN A 107 -0.57 -5.22 -22.43
N ARG A 108 -0.16 -5.73 -21.25
CA ARG A 108 1.21 -5.57 -20.74
C ARG A 108 2.21 -6.44 -21.51
N ARG A 109 1.82 -7.65 -21.94
CA ARG A 109 2.63 -8.46 -22.87
C ARG A 109 2.87 -7.69 -24.17
N ASP A 110 1.81 -7.17 -24.79
CA ASP A 110 1.93 -6.43 -26.05
C ASP A 110 2.71 -5.12 -25.89
N ALA A 111 2.63 -4.49 -24.72
CA ALA A 111 3.40 -3.28 -24.40
C ALA A 111 4.89 -3.59 -24.29
N PHE A 112 5.27 -4.68 -23.60
CA PHE A 112 6.66 -5.11 -23.51
C PHE A 112 7.27 -5.38 -24.89
N PHE A 113 6.59 -6.13 -25.75
CA PHE A 113 7.11 -6.45 -27.09
C PHE A 113 7.15 -5.25 -28.06
N ARG A 114 6.60 -4.09 -27.67
CA ARG A 114 6.66 -2.83 -28.42
C ARG A 114 7.59 -1.79 -27.79
N GLU A 115 7.96 -1.96 -26.51
CA GLU A 115 8.78 -1.03 -25.76
C GLU A 115 10.25 -1.10 -26.19
N LYS A 116 10.84 0.06 -26.49
CA LYS A 116 12.24 0.15 -26.96
C LYS A 116 13.14 0.91 -26.00
N GLN A 117 12.59 1.90 -25.30
CA GLN A 117 13.33 2.82 -24.46
C GLN A 117 13.53 2.26 -23.05
N HIS A 118 12.48 1.68 -22.46
CA HIS A 118 12.50 1.19 -21.07
C HIS A 118 12.02 -0.27 -20.93
N PRO A 119 12.69 -1.23 -21.61
CA PRO A 119 12.22 -2.61 -21.67
C PRO A 119 12.17 -3.30 -20.31
N GLU A 120 13.05 -2.97 -19.35
CA GLU A 120 13.04 -3.57 -18.01
C GLU A 120 11.81 -3.17 -17.18
N ILE A 121 11.35 -1.93 -17.32
CA ILE A 121 10.12 -1.45 -16.66
C ILE A 121 8.92 -2.18 -17.26
N ALA A 122 8.84 -2.24 -18.59
CA ALA A 122 7.77 -2.94 -19.28
C ALA A 122 7.76 -4.46 -18.95
N TYR A 123 8.93 -5.09 -18.87
CA TYR A 123 9.07 -6.48 -18.46
C TYR A 123 8.56 -6.70 -17.02
N SER A 124 8.92 -5.82 -16.08
CA SER A 124 8.48 -5.90 -14.68
C SER A 124 6.96 -5.76 -14.54
N LEU A 125 6.35 -4.86 -15.32
CA LEU A 125 4.89 -4.69 -15.36
C LEU A 125 4.19 -5.90 -15.98
N MET A 126 4.76 -6.48 -17.03
CA MET A 126 4.29 -7.70 -17.66
C MET A 126 4.36 -8.87 -16.67
N GLU A 127 5.50 -9.10 -16.02
CA GLU A 127 5.74 -10.11 -14.98
C GLU A 127 4.71 -10.00 -13.84
N THR A 128 4.52 -8.78 -13.30
CA THR A 128 3.49 -8.51 -12.28
C THR A 128 2.07 -8.83 -12.76
N SER A 129 1.69 -8.39 -13.95
CA SER A 129 0.34 -8.60 -14.48
C SER A 129 0.05 -10.08 -14.72
N ARG A 130 1.07 -10.83 -15.17
CA ARG A 130 1.01 -12.28 -15.35
C ARG A 130 0.83 -12.98 -14.00
N ALA A 131 1.57 -12.58 -12.97
CA ALA A 131 1.47 -13.14 -11.63
C ALA A 131 0.07 -12.99 -11.03
N ARG A 132 -0.51 -11.79 -11.12
CA ARG A 132 -1.87 -11.51 -10.63
C ARG A 132 -2.91 -12.36 -11.34
N SER A 133 -2.82 -12.44 -12.67
CA SER A 133 -3.73 -13.27 -13.48
C SER A 133 -3.58 -14.76 -13.17
N TRP A 134 -2.34 -15.24 -12.95
CA TRP A 134 -2.08 -16.63 -12.59
C TRP A 134 -2.61 -16.96 -11.20
N GLU A 135 -2.38 -16.10 -10.22
CA GLU A 135 -2.83 -16.32 -8.84
C GLU A 135 -4.35 -16.50 -8.77
N LEU A 136 -5.11 -15.63 -9.44
CA LEU A 136 -6.56 -15.76 -9.49
C LEU A 136 -7.03 -16.97 -10.29
N SER A 137 -6.23 -17.44 -11.27
CA SER A 137 -6.55 -18.65 -12.04
C SER A 137 -6.38 -19.96 -11.24
N LYS A 138 -5.74 -19.91 -10.06
CA LYS A 138 -5.63 -21.05 -9.15
C LYS A 138 -6.88 -21.28 -8.34
N LEU A 139 -7.82 -20.33 -8.32
CA LEU A 139 -9.06 -20.51 -7.59
C LEU A 139 -9.80 -21.73 -8.12
N THR A 140 -10.01 -22.69 -7.22
CA THR A 140 -10.74 -23.94 -7.47
C THR A 140 -11.61 -24.25 -6.26
N ASP A 141 -12.45 -25.27 -6.37
CA ASP A 141 -13.26 -25.79 -5.26
C ASP A 141 -12.40 -26.16 -4.03
N THR A 142 -11.12 -26.48 -4.26
CA THR A 142 -10.15 -26.89 -3.23
C THR A 142 -9.15 -25.80 -2.85
N HIS A 143 -9.14 -24.65 -3.54
CA HIS A 143 -8.20 -23.56 -3.32
C HIS A 143 -8.90 -22.21 -3.35
N SER A 144 -9.16 -21.67 -2.15
CA SER A 144 -9.88 -20.41 -1.92
C SER A 144 -8.98 -19.24 -1.51
N THR A 145 -7.65 -19.44 -1.50
CA THR A 145 -6.70 -18.41 -1.05
C THR A 145 -6.04 -17.70 -2.23
N VAL A 146 -5.85 -16.39 -2.11
CA VAL A 146 -5.24 -15.53 -3.14
C VAL A 146 -4.19 -14.63 -2.50
N ARG A 147 -2.95 -14.66 -3.01
CA ARG A 147 -1.92 -13.66 -2.67
C ARG A 147 -2.22 -12.33 -3.38
N ILE A 148 -2.27 -11.23 -2.63
CA ILE A 148 -2.61 -9.90 -3.16
C ILE A 148 -1.36 -9.04 -3.33
N LEU A 149 -1.04 -8.72 -4.59
CA LEU A 149 0.01 -7.77 -4.95
C LEU A 149 -0.59 -6.38 -5.24
N GLN A 150 -0.49 -5.42 -4.30
CA GLN A 150 -1.10 -4.08 -4.48
C GLN A 150 -0.39 -3.22 -5.54
N LYS A 151 0.94 -3.29 -5.60
CA LYS A 151 1.79 -2.56 -6.56
C LYS A 151 2.69 -3.52 -7.31
N ALA A 152 3.23 -3.10 -8.45
CA ALA A 152 4.29 -3.86 -9.10
C ALA A 152 5.52 -3.91 -8.20
N THR A 153 5.99 -5.11 -7.91
CA THR A 153 7.17 -5.37 -7.08
C THR A 153 8.15 -6.22 -7.87
N LEU A 154 9.41 -6.14 -7.48
CA LEU A 154 10.44 -7.02 -8.03
C LEU A 154 10.36 -8.39 -7.35
N PRO A 155 10.60 -9.48 -8.11
CA PRO A 155 10.76 -10.82 -7.55
C PRO A 155 11.80 -10.87 -6.44
N SER A 156 11.41 -11.41 -5.29
CA SER A 156 12.21 -11.41 -4.06
C SER A 156 11.95 -12.63 -3.18
N CYS A 157 11.55 -13.76 -3.78
CA CYS A 157 11.41 -15.03 -3.06
C CYS A 157 12.75 -15.43 -2.41
N PRO A 158 12.75 -15.80 -1.11
CA PRO A 158 13.98 -16.26 -0.46
C PRO A 158 14.40 -17.62 -1.03
N GLY A 159 15.71 -17.81 -1.16
CA GLY A 159 16.31 -19.07 -1.57
C GLY A 159 17.58 -19.36 -0.78
N VAL A 160 17.91 -20.63 -0.58
CA VAL A 160 19.17 -21.02 0.04
C VAL A 160 20.24 -21.09 -1.03
N VAL A 161 21.29 -20.30 -0.87
CA VAL A 161 22.47 -20.32 -1.74
C VAL A 161 23.67 -20.72 -0.91
N SER A 162 24.33 -21.81 -1.29
CA SER A 162 25.63 -22.18 -0.73
C SER A 162 26.71 -21.42 -1.49
N PHE A 163 27.38 -20.49 -0.83
CA PHE A 163 28.54 -19.80 -1.40
C PHE A 163 29.67 -19.72 -0.38
N THR A 164 30.91 -19.78 -0.86
CA THR A 164 32.09 -19.60 -0.02
C THR A 164 32.45 -18.12 0.01
N PHE A 165 32.16 -17.45 1.12
CA PHE A 165 32.51 -16.06 1.30
C PHE A 165 33.98 -15.91 1.72
N SER A 166 34.75 -15.12 0.99
CA SER A 166 36.01 -14.59 1.51
C SER A 166 35.70 -13.31 2.26
N ALA A 167 35.95 -13.28 3.57
CA ALA A 167 35.68 -12.11 4.39
C ALA A 167 36.47 -10.89 3.86
N PRO A 168 35.83 -9.74 3.61
CA PRO A 168 36.53 -8.54 3.17
C PRO A 168 37.48 -8.04 4.27
N HIS A 169 38.56 -7.38 3.86
CA HIS A 169 39.47 -6.71 4.79
C HIS A 169 38.71 -5.65 5.63
N LYS A 170 39.04 -5.54 6.93
CA LYS A 170 38.35 -4.66 7.88
C LYS A 170 38.29 -3.19 7.47
N GLU A 171 39.33 -2.70 6.79
CA GLU A 171 39.41 -1.32 6.31
C GLU A 171 38.32 -1.03 5.26
N ASN A 172 38.10 -1.95 4.31
CA ASN A 172 37.04 -1.85 3.31
C ASN A 172 35.63 -1.85 3.92
N LEU A 173 35.45 -2.47 5.10
CA LEU A 173 34.17 -2.49 5.80
C LEU A 173 33.85 -1.13 6.45
N GLN A 174 34.85 -0.44 6.99
CA GLN A 174 34.64 0.87 7.62
C GLN A 174 34.32 1.94 6.59
N GLU A 175 35.03 1.96 5.46
CA GLU A 175 34.73 2.87 4.35
C GLU A 175 33.34 2.60 3.76
N ALA A 176 32.98 1.34 3.57
CA ALA A 176 31.64 0.96 3.08
C ALA A 176 30.52 1.34 4.06
N ASP A 177 30.72 1.16 5.37
CA ASP A 177 29.75 1.58 6.40
C ASP A 177 29.56 3.10 6.42
N ALA A 178 30.66 3.87 6.31
CA ALA A 178 30.59 5.32 6.23
C ALA A 178 29.84 5.79 4.96
N ALA A 179 30.14 5.19 3.81
CA ALA A 179 29.45 5.49 2.55
C ALA A 179 27.94 5.17 2.62
N LEU A 180 27.57 4.01 3.17
CA LEU A 180 26.18 3.60 3.35
C LEU A 180 25.41 4.53 4.30
N LYS A 181 26.05 4.98 5.40
CA LYS A 181 25.44 5.95 6.32
C LYS A 181 25.17 7.29 5.66
N GLN A 182 26.11 7.77 4.84
CA GLN A 182 25.93 9.00 4.09
C GLN A 182 24.77 8.86 3.10
N GLU A 183 24.75 7.78 2.32
CA GLU A 183 23.68 7.53 1.34
C GLU A 183 22.30 7.38 2.01
N LEU A 184 22.23 6.70 3.16
CA LEU A 184 21.00 6.61 3.95
C LEU A 184 20.53 7.99 4.42
N SER A 185 21.44 8.86 4.85
CA SER A 185 21.11 10.23 5.25
C SER A 185 20.60 11.07 4.07
N ASP A 186 21.22 10.93 2.90
CA ASP A 186 20.82 11.62 1.68
C ASP A 186 19.43 11.14 1.21
N LEU A 187 19.19 9.83 1.24
CA LEU A 187 17.89 9.24 0.92
C LEU A 187 16.81 9.65 1.91
N GLN A 188 17.11 9.71 3.21
CA GLN A 188 16.18 10.20 4.23
C GLN A 188 15.82 11.67 3.99
N SER A 189 16.81 12.52 3.73
CA SER A 189 16.61 13.94 3.44
C SER A 189 15.74 14.13 2.19
N ARG A 190 16.04 13.39 1.12
CA ARG A 190 15.25 13.42 -0.12
C ARG A 190 13.83 12.90 0.07
N ARG A 191 13.65 11.88 0.92
CA ARG A 191 12.31 11.38 1.29
C ARG A 191 11.53 12.44 2.05
N GLU A 192 12.15 13.16 2.98
CA GLU A 192 11.51 14.24 3.72
C GLU A 192 11.18 15.44 2.83
N GLU A 193 12.03 15.76 1.86
CA GLU A 193 11.74 16.78 0.85
C GLU A 193 10.53 16.38 -0.02
N LEU A 194 10.49 15.14 -0.52
CA LEU A 194 9.45 14.67 -1.43
C LEU A 194 8.13 14.31 -0.74
N TYR A 195 8.20 13.76 0.47
CA TYR A 195 7.06 13.15 1.18
C TYR A 195 6.92 13.61 2.63
N GLY A 196 7.64 14.66 3.03
CA GLY A 196 7.54 15.24 4.36
C GLY A 196 6.09 15.62 4.66
N TYR A 197 5.64 15.28 5.86
CA TYR A 197 4.32 15.64 6.35
C TYR A 197 4.47 16.62 7.50
N ASN A 198 3.78 17.75 7.42
CA ASN A 198 3.66 18.67 8.51
C ASN A 198 2.19 19.01 8.75
N LEU A 199 1.76 18.89 10.00
CA LEU A 199 0.37 19.02 10.39
C LEU A 199 -0.24 20.41 10.11
N VAL A 200 0.59 21.46 10.06
CA VAL A 200 0.18 22.85 9.89
C VAL A 200 0.39 23.36 8.46
N TRP A 201 1.48 22.99 7.78
CA TRP A 201 1.80 23.56 6.46
C TRP A 201 1.96 22.53 5.33
N ARG A 202 1.95 21.23 5.62
CA ARG A 202 2.08 20.19 4.58
C ARG A 202 1.32 18.93 4.97
N ASN A 203 0.00 19.03 4.96
CA ASN A 203 -0.90 17.95 5.30
C ASN A 203 -1.83 17.58 4.14
N CYS A 204 -2.75 16.65 4.37
CA CYS A 204 -3.65 16.19 3.32
C CYS A 204 -4.48 17.33 2.70
N ALA A 205 -5.00 18.26 3.49
CA ALA A 205 -5.83 19.37 2.99
C ALA A 205 -4.99 20.35 2.14
N THR A 206 -3.83 20.76 2.64
CA THR A 206 -2.93 21.67 1.90
C THR A 206 -2.41 21.03 0.61
N GLU A 207 -2.11 19.72 0.64
CA GLU A 207 -1.64 18.97 -0.53
C GLU A 207 -2.75 18.72 -1.56
N LEU A 208 -4.01 18.58 -1.14
CA LEU A 208 -5.15 18.50 -2.05
C LEU A 208 -5.30 19.80 -2.85
N ILE A 209 -5.23 20.97 -2.19
CA ILE A 209 -5.24 22.26 -2.88
C ILE A 209 -4.02 22.42 -3.77
N ARG A 210 -2.82 22.08 -3.29
CA ARG A 210 -1.60 22.15 -4.10
C ARG A 210 -1.71 21.29 -5.36
N SER A 211 -2.24 20.07 -5.23
CA SER A 211 -2.45 19.16 -6.35
C SER A 211 -3.51 19.69 -7.31
N LEU A 212 -4.61 20.25 -6.80
CA LEU A 212 -5.66 20.86 -7.62
C LEU A 212 -5.11 22.06 -8.40
N ASN A 213 -4.41 22.98 -7.72
CA ASN A 213 -3.82 24.17 -8.33
C ASN A 213 -2.79 23.81 -9.41
N SER A 214 -2.05 22.70 -9.24
CA SER A 214 -1.07 22.24 -10.23
C SER A 214 -1.67 21.78 -11.57
N ALA A 215 -2.98 21.57 -11.64
CA ALA A 215 -3.67 21.27 -12.89
C ALA A 215 -3.88 22.51 -13.78
N PHE A 216 -3.65 23.72 -13.25
CA PHE A 216 -3.83 24.99 -13.93
C PHE A 216 -2.47 25.64 -14.22
N GLN A 217 -2.39 26.41 -15.32
CA GLN A 217 -1.15 27.09 -15.72
C GLN A 217 -0.83 28.28 -14.80
N ASP A 218 -1.88 28.98 -14.36
CA ASP A 218 -1.81 30.16 -13.51
C ASP A 218 -3.08 30.30 -12.64
N PRO A 219 -3.03 31.10 -11.55
CA PRO A 219 -4.18 31.29 -10.66
C PRO A 219 -5.44 31.87 -11.31
N GLU A 220 -5.34 32.72 -12.34
CA GLU A 220 -6.51 33.33 -12.98
C GLU A 220 -7.28 32.29 -13.82
N SER A 221 -6.55 31.41 -14.51
CA SER A 221 -7.15 30.28 -15.23
C SER A 221 -7.91 29.35 -14.26
N GLY A 222 -7.34 29.10 -13.07
CA GLY A 222 -7.99 28.36 -12.00
C GLY A 222 -9.24 29.05 -11.45
N ARG A 223 -9.17 30.36 -11.16
CA ARG A 223 -10.32 31.15 -10.70
C ARG A 223 -11.50 31.08 -11.66
N THR A 224 -11.21 31.17 -12.96
CA THR A 224 -12.23 31.10 -14.01
C THR A 224 -12.88 29.72 -14.07
N ALA A 225 -12.09 28.66 -13.96
CA ALA A 225 -12.60 27.28 -14.05
C ALA A 225 -13.32 26.80 -12.78
N LEU A 226 -12.81 27.17 -11.60
CA LEU A 226 -13.31 26.71 -10.30
C LEU A 226 -14.32 27.68 -9.66
N GLY A 227 -14.46 28.90 -10.19
CA GLY A 227 -15.27 29.97 -9.58
C GLY A 227 -14.57 30.77 -8.47
N GLY A 228 -13.38 30.34 -8.07
CA GLY A 228 -12.52 31.05 -7.13
C GLY A 228 -11.20 30.31 -6.91
N TRP A 229 -10.45 30.69 -5.88
CA TRP A 229 -9.07 30.21 -5.68
C TRP A 229 -8.67 30.16 -4.22
N LEU A 230 -8.02 29.07 -3.83
CA LEU A 230 -7.43 28.88 -2.52
C LEU A 230 -5.92 28.67 -2.65
N GLU A 231 -5.17 29.32 -1.76
CA GLU A 231 -3.73 29.12 -1.64
C GLU A 231 -3.44 28.02 -0.61
N PRO A 232 -2.68 26.96 -0.94
CA PRO A 232 -2.56 25.76 -0.11
C PRO A 232 -1.97 26.01 1.28
N TYR A 233 -1.18 27.07 1.45
CA TYR A 233 -0.47 27.39 2.69
C TYR A 233 -1.01 28.62 3.43
N ASN A 234 -2.18 29.12 3.01
CA ASN A 234 -2.75 30.33 3.60
C ASN A 234 -3.83 30.00 4.64
N GLY A 235 -3.87 30.81 5.71
CA GLY A 235 -4.89 30.73 6.76
C GLY A 235 -4.92 29.41 7.52
N LEU A 236 -6.12 28.93 7.79
CA LEU A 236 -6.38 27.74 8.61
C LEU A 236 -6.83 26.53 7.76
N LEU A 237 -6.50 26.51 6.46
CA LEU A 237 -6.84 25.42 5.52
C LEU A 237 -6.25 24.06 5.92
N PHE A 238 -5.27 24.04 6.82
CA PHE A 238 -4.72 22.81 7.36
C PHE A 238 -5.69 22.08 8.31
N ILE A 239 -6.74 22.76 8.80
CA ILE A 239 -7.76 22.21 9.69
C ILE A 239 -8.93 21.66 8.84
N PRO A 240 -9.22 20.34 8.85
CA PRO A 240 -10.16 19.72 7.90
C PRO A 240 -11.57 20.34 7.83
N PHE A 241 -12.15 20.76 8.95
CA PHE A 241 -13.50 21.34 8.93
C PHE A 241 -13.50 22.79 8.39
N LEU A 242 -12.44 23.57 8.67
CA LEU A 242 -12.26 24.90 8.08
C LEU A 242 -11.86 24.80 6.61
N PHE A 243 -11.13 23.76 6.23
CA PHE A 243 -10.83 23.44 4.85
C PHE A 243 -12.12 23.23 4.04
N TYR A 244 -13.04 22.41 4.55
CA TYR A 244 -14.34 22.19 3.93
C TYR A 244 -15.11 23.51 3.78
N ASP A 245 -15.25 24.29 4.86
CA ASP A 245 -15.99 25.56 4.85
C ASP A 245 -15.41 26.59 3.87
N GLN A 246 -14.07 26.71 3.83
CA GLN A 246 -13.38 27.61 2.90
C GLN A 246 -13.47 27.12 1.45
N THR A 247 -13.41 25.81 1.22
CA THR A 247 -13.58 25.22 -0.12
C THR A 247 -14.99 25.47 -0.64
N PHE A 248 -15.99 25.27 0.21
CA PHE A 248 -17.40 25.52 -0.10
C PHE A 248 -17.66 26.99 -0.44
N SER A 249 -17.03 27.90 0.32
CA SER A 249 -17.19 29.34 0.12
C SER A 249 -16.40 29.87 -1.09
N ALA A 250 -15.27 29.25 -1.44
CA ALA A 250 -14.38 29.75 -2.47
C ALA A 250 -14.66 29.20 -3.87
N TYR A 251 -15.21 27.99 -3.99
CA TYR A 251 -15.45 27.36 -5.30
C TYR A 251 -16.92 27.33 -5.69
N SER A 252 -17.19 27.37 -6.98
CA SER A 252 -18.52 27.17 -7.56
C SER A 252 -18.86 25.68 -7.56
N LEU A 253 -19.45 25.21 -6.46
CA LEU A 253 -19.91 23.83 -6.31
C LEU A 253 -21.19 23.57 -7.11
N GLN A 254 -21.24 22.44 -7.82
CA GLN A 254 -22.42 22.00 -8.58
C GLN A 254 -23.27 20.97 -7.83
N ASP A 255 -22.62 20.06 -7.10
CA ASP A 255 -23.25 19.01 -6.33
C ASP A 255 -22.46 18.77 -5.04
N GLU A 256 -23.17 18.35 -4.00
CA GLU A 256 -22.61 17.97 -2.72
C GLU A 256 -23.18 16.63 -2.28
N GLN A 257 -22.28 15.69 -2.01
CA GLN A 257 -22.66 14.38 -1.50
C GLN A 257 -22.01 14.13 -0.15
N PHE A 258 -22.85 13.95 0.87
CA PHE A 258 -22.40 13.55 2.19
C PHE A 258 -22.22 12.04 2.26
N ILE A 259 -20.97 11.60 2.41
CA ILE A 259 -20.64 10.19 2.64
C ILE A 259 -20.27 10.03 4.10
N GLN A 260 -21.19 9.45 4.89
CA GLN A 260 -20.98 9.21 6.31
C GLN A 260 -19.77 8.30 6.58
N ALA A 261 -19.16 8.40 7.74
CA ALA A 261 -18.07 7.50 8.13
C ALA A 261 -18.56 6.04 8.17
N ARG A 262 -17.70 5.10 7.74
CA ARG A 262 -18.06 3.67 7.65
C ARG A 262 -18.60 3.10 8.96
N ARG A 263 -17.95 3.41 10.09
CA ARG A 263 -18.37 2.91 11.40
C ARG A 263 -19.80 3.35 11.71
N LEU A 264 -20.10 4.63 11.53
CA LEU A 264 -21.44 5.17 11.79
C LEU A 264 -22.50 4.53 10.89
N ARG A 265 -22.22 4.33 9.59
CA ARG A 265 -23.14 3.57 8.70
C ARG A 265 -23.42 2.15 9.19
N ASN A 266 -22.40 1.47 9.71
CA ASN A 266 -22.57 0.11 10.26
C ASN A 266 -23.31 0.14 11.60
N LEU A 267 -23.08 1.16 12.41
CA LEU A 267 -23.76 1.38 13.68
C LEU A 267 -25.26 1.64 13.46
N ASP A 268 -25.61 2.48 12.50
CA ASP A 268 -27.00 2.78 12.13
C ASP A 268 -27.76 1.50 11.76
N ARG A 269 -27.14 0.61 10.98
CA ARG A 269 -27.71 -0.72 10.64
C ARG A 269 -27.94 -1.60 11.86
N LEU A 270 -27.04 -1.60 12.84
CA LEU A 270 -27.22 -2.37 14.07
C LEU A 270 -28.37 -1.80 14.91
N TYR A 271 -28.47 -0.47 14.99
CA TYR A 271 -29.59 0.19 15.68
C TYR A 271 -30.94 -0.07 15.00
N GLU A 272 -30.98 -0.23 13.68
CA GLU A 272 -32.20 -0.62 12.96
C GLU A 272 -32.66 -2.07 13.27
N GLN A 273 -31.74 -2.96 13.62
CA GLN A 273 -31.98 -4.40 13.73
C GLN A 273 -32.07 -4.90 15.19
N GLU A 274 -31.44 -4.19 16.12
CA GLU A 274 -31.25 -4.63 17.50
C GLU A 274 -31.70 -3.55 18.50
N ASN A 275 -31.56 -3.84 19.80
CA ASN A 275 -31.87 -2.88 20.85
C ASN A 275 -30.73 -1.86 21.03
N ASP A 276 -31.08 -0.57 21.04
CA ASP A 276 -30.11 0.52 21.13
C ASP A 276 -29.15 0.43 22.33
N LEU A 277 -29.65 0.07 23.52
CA LEU A 277 -28.78 0.00 24.69
C LEU A 277 -27.74 -1.11 24.55
N TRP A 278 -28.14 -2.25 24.00
CA TRP A 278 -27.24 -3.38 23.77
C TRP A 278 -26.21 -3.07 22.69
N VAL A 279 -26.63 -2.47 21.57
CA VAL A 279 -25.73 -2.03 20.51
C VAL A 279 -24.74 -1.00 21.06
N TRP A 280 -25.20 -0.01 21.83
CA TRP A 280 -24.33 0.99 22.42
C TRP A 280 -23.31 0.39 23.40
N LEU A 281 -23.74 -0.48 24.32
CA LEU A 281 -22.83 -1.15 25.26
C LEU A 281 -21.78 -2.00 24.53
N ARG A 282 -22.19 -2.72 23.48
CA ARG A 282 -21.31 -3.57 22.68
C ARG A 282 -20.35 -2.76 21.81
N GLU A 283 -20.85 -1.76 21.10
CA GLU A 283 -20.10 -1.08 20.06
C GLU A 283 -19.36 0.18 20.55
N SER A 284 -19.67 0.74 21.72
CA SER A 284 -19.04 1.99 22.20
C SER A 284 -17.55 1.89 22.54
N ASN A 285 -16.99 0.68 22.62
CA ASN A 285 -15.60 0.46 23.03
C ASN A 285 -14.87 -0.58 22.18
N THR A 286 -13.53 -0.51 22.17
CA THR A 286 -12.66 -1.36 21.36
C THR A 286 -12.58 -2.81 21.82
N LEU A 287 -13.05 -3.13 23.03
CA LEU A 287 -12.95 -4.47 23.61
C LEU A 287 -14.12 -5.36 23.19
N THR A 288 -15.31 -4.79 23.05
CA THR A 288 -16.54 -5.53 22.74
C THR A 288 -17.11 -5.25 21.36
N SER A 289 -16.56 -4.28 20.63
CA SER A 289 -17.07 -3.90 19.30
C SER A 289 -16.96 -5.06 18.32
N THR A 290 -18.05 -5.34 17.62
CA THR A 290 -18.09 -6.32 16.53
C THR A 290 -17.76 -5.68 15.18
N ILE A 291 -17.88 -4.34 15.09
CA ILE A 291 -17.54 -3.58 13.88
C ILE A 291 -16.04 -3.29 13.77
N TYR A 292 -15.31 -3.25 14.89
CA TYR A 292 -13.90 -2.86 14.93
C TYR A 292 -12.99 -4.01 15.31
N GLU A 293 -11.94 -4.20 14.52
CA GLU A 293 -10.84 -5.10 14.82
C GLU A 293 -9.56 -4.28 15.00
N SER A 294 -8.90 -4.45 16.14
CA SER A 294 -7.66 -3.73 16.48
C SER A 294 -6.51 -4.13 15.59
N ARG A 295 -5.76 -3.15 15.09
CA ARG A 295 -4.59 -3.39 14.22
C ARG A 295 -3.31 -2.92 14.88
N SER A 296 -2.20 -3.54 14.49
CA SER A 296 -0.86 -3.26 15.03
C SER A 296 -0.37 -1.82 14.84
N LYS A 297 -1.00 -1.04 13.94
CA LYS A 297 -0.68 0.37 13.69
C LYS A 297 -1.66 1.36 14.30
N ASP A 298 -2.76 0.87 14.88
CA ASP A 298 -3.73 1.74 15.53
C ASP A 298 -3.13 2.30 16.82
N THR A 299 -3.56 3.50 17.20
CA THR A 299 -3.16 4.05 18.50
C THR A 299 -3.98 3.42 19.62
N PRO A 300 -3.46 3.32 20.84
CA PRO A 300 -4.24 2.79 21.96
C PRO A 300 -5.37 3.75 22.34
N PHE A 301 -6.61 3.27 22.31
CA PHE A 301 -7.79 3.95 22.84
C PHE A 301 -8.84 2.91 23.26
N LEU A 302 -9.76 3.32 24.13
CA LEU A 302 -10.76 2.43 24.72
C LEU A 302 -12.16 2.69 24.15
N PHE A 303 -12.58 3.95 24.06
CA PHE A 303 -13.92 4.33 23.64
C PHE A 303 -13.91 5.03 22.28
N PHE A 304 -14.91 4.68 21.47
CA PHE A 304 -15.29 5.47 20.30
C PHE A 304 -16.05 6.71 20.76
N THR A 305 -15.86 7.80 20.03
CA THR A 305 -16.35 9.15 20.38
C THR A 305 -17.05 9.83 19.20
N ASP A 306 -17.30 9.08 18.13
CA ASP A 306 -17.86 9.55 16.87
C ASP A 306 -19.39 9.66 16.91
N ASP A 307 -20.05 8.90 17.77
CA ASP A 307 -21.51 8.84 17.93
C ASP A 307 -22.05 9.64 19.14
N SER A 308 -21.18 10.16 19.99
CA SER A 308 -21.58 10.73 21.29
C SER A 308 -20.94 12.10 21.52
N LEU A 309 -21.73 13.17 21.33
CA LEU A 309 -21.26 14.55 21.53
C LEU A 309 -21.08 14.87 23.01
N PHE A 310 -22.08 14.55 23.85
CA PHE A 310 -22.11 14.95 25.26
C PHE A 310 -21.18 14.14 26.16
N LEU A 311 -21.02 12.84 25.86
CA LEU A 311 -20.12 11.95 26.62
C LEU A 311 -18.67 12.06 26.16
N ARG A 312 -18.40 12.78 25.06
CA ARG A 312 -17.08 12.87 24.44
C ARG A 312 -15.98 13.30 25.41
N PRO A 313 -16.15 14.33 26.27
CA PRO A 313 -15.08 14.72 27.18
C PRO A 313 -14.74 13.63 28.20
N VAL A 314 -15.75 12.89 28.67
CA VAL A 314 -15.58 11.79 29.61
C VAL A 314 -14.88 10.60 28.94
N GLN A 315 -15.36 10.19 27.76
CA GLN A 315 -14.73 9.13 26.97
C GLN A 315 -13.31 9.50 26.55
N GLY A 316 -13.09 10.77 26.20
CA GLY A 316 -11.78 11.33 25.87
C GLY A 316 -10.79 11.24 27.04
N LEU A 317 -11.25 11.51 28.26
CA LEU A 317 -10.45 11.33 29.46
C LEU A 317 -10.04 9.86 29.67
N PHE A 318 -10.97 8.93 29.48
CA PHE A 318 -10.66 7.49 29.53
C PHE A 318 -9.68 7.08 28.44
N ASN A 319 -9.80 7.62 27.22
CA ASN A 319 -8.88 7.36 26.12
C ASN A 319 -7.47 7.87 26.41
N VAL A 320 -7.33 9.11 26.91
CA VAL A 320 -6.03 9.67 27.33
C VAL A 320 -5.41 8.81 28.43
N THR A 321 -6.20 8.42 29.43
CA THR A 321 -5.74 7.58 30.54
C THR A 321 -5.28 6.21 30.05
N TYR A 322 -6.06 5.59 29.17
CA TYR A 322 -5.74 4.29 28.58
C TYR A 322 -4.45 4.36 27.75
N ALA A 323 -4.29 5.39 26.91
CA ALA A 323 -3.07 5.61 26.15
C ALA A 323 -1.85 5.85 27.05
N ALA A 324 -2.01 6.60 28.14
CA ALA A 324 -0.94 6.84 29.11
C ALA A 324 -0.51 5.55 29.83
N LEU A 325 -1.46 4.69 30.23
CA LEU A 325 -1.16 3.38 30.82
C LEU A 325 -0.40 2.47 29.83
N HIS A 326 -0.81 2.47 28.55
CA HIS A 326 -0.05 1.83 27.48
C HIS A 326 1.36 2.39 27.34
N GLY A 327 1.54 3.70 27.53
CA GLY A 327 2.86 4.34 27.54
C GLY A 327 3.75 3.82 28.66
N VAL A 328 3.21 3.63 29.87
CA VAL A 328 3.96 3.06 31.00
C VAL A 328 4.42 1.63 30.68
N ALA A 329 3.55 0.80 30.11
CA ALA A 329 3.92 -0.54 29.65
C ALA A 329 4.98 -0.47 28.52
N GLY A 330 4.81 0.49 27.60
CA GLY A 330 5.75 0.78 26.51
C GLY A 330 7.15 1.16 26.99
N VAL A 331 7.28 1.88 28.11
CA VAL A 331 8.59 2.21 28.72
C VAL A 331 9.31 0.94 29.19
N VAL A 332 8.57 -0.02 29.75
CA VAL A 332 9.13 -1.29 30.21
C VAL A 332 9.54 -2.17 29.02
N SER A 333 8.83 -2.09 27.88
CA SER A 333 9.12 -2.89 26.68
C SER A 333 10.19 -2.30 25.76
N ILE A 334 10.69 -1.08 26.01
CA ILE A 334 11.72 -0.40 25.18
C ILE A 334 12.87 -1.33 24.75
N PRO A 335 13.47 -2.15 25.64
CA PRO A 335 14.60 -3.01 25.26
C PRO A 335 14.25 -4.07 24.19
N PHE A 336 12.97 -4.39 24.03
CA PHE A 336 12.47 -5.46 23.16
C PHE A 336 11.79 -4.92 21.89
N ASP A 337 11.17 -3.74 21.96
CA ASP A 337 10.38 -3.17 20.85
C ASP A 337 10.99 -1.89 20.24
N GLY A 338 12.15 -1.45 20.73
CA GLY A 338 12.82 -0.24 20.25
C GLY A 338 12.04 1.05 20.50
N GLY A 339 11.12 1.07 21.47
CA GLY A 339 10.27 2.22 21.80
C GLY A 339 9.01 2.35 20.95
N ALA A 340 8.64 1.32 20.19
CA ALA A 340 7.44 1.33 19.37
C ALA A 340 6.15 1.53 20.21
N GLY A 341 6.01 0.82 21.34
CA GLY A 341 4.85 0.96 22.22
C GLY A 341 4.73 2.36 22.83
N LEU A 342 5.86 2.97 23.21
CA LEU A 342 5.88 4.35 23.71
C LEU A 342 5.44 5.37 22.65
N ASN A 343 5.91 5.22 21.41
CA ASN A 343 5.50 6.09 20.30
C ASN A 343 4.00 5.97 20.00
N GLN A 344 3.46 4.74 20.03
CA GLN A 344 2.02 4.52 19.87
C GLN A 344 1.21 5.19 20.99
N ALA A 345 1.65 5.08 22.24
CA ALA A 345 1.02 5.73 23.38
C ALA A 345 1.00 7.26 23.26
N VAL A 346 2.12 7.88 22.89
CA VAL A 346 2.21 9.34 22.67
C VAL A 346 1.20 9.79 21.62
N ARG A 347 1.08 9.05 20.50
CA ARG A 347 0.08 9.32 19.47
C ARG A 347 -1.34 9.14 19.98
N GLY A 348 -1.60 8.10 20.77
CA GLY A 348 -2.91 7.85 21.39
C GLY A 348 -3.37 8.98 22.30
N VAL A 349 -2.46 9.51 23.13
CA VAL A 349 -2.72 10.71 23.94
C VAL A 349 -3.00 11.91 23.03
N PHE A 350 -2.11 12.19 22.07
CA PHE A 350 -2.25 13.32 21.16
C PHE A 350 -3.60 13.34 20.42
N TYR A 351 -4.03 12.19 19.88
CA TYR A 351 -5.32 12.10 19.18
C TYR A 351 -6.54 12.10 20.09
N SER A 352 -6.38 11.81 21.39
CA SER A 352 -7.49 11.83 22.35
C SER A 352 -7.66 13.18 23.04
N LEU A 353 -6.67 14.07 23.02
CA LEU A 353 -6.75 15.40 23.62
C LEU A 353 -7.90 16.27 23.07
N PRO A 354 -8.17 16.33 21.75
CA PRO A 354 -9.27 17.13 21.22
C PRO A 354 -10.65 16.70 21.75
N GLU A 355 -10.79 15.44 22.19
CA GLU A 355 -12.05 14.88 22.70
C GLU A 355 -12.48 15.54 24.01
N LEU A 356 -11.52 16.04 24.78
CA LEU A 356 -11.79 16.80 26.00
C LEU A 356 -12.53 18.13 25.73
N THR A 357 -12.40 18.67 24.51
CA THR A 357 -13.05 19.91 24.07
C THR A 357 -14.02 19.68 22.92
N PHE A 358 -14.65 18.51 22.87
CA PHE A 358 -15.64 18.11 21.85
C PHE A 358 -15.10 17.92 20.42
N GLY A 359 -13.79 17.95 20.18
CA GLY A 359 -13.19 17.58 18.90
C GLY A 359 -13.05 16.06 18.75
N ASN A 360 -13.07 15.53 17.53
CA ASN A 360 -12.80 14.10 17.28
C ASN A 360 -11.72 13.97 16.21
N ILE A 361 -10.67 13.21 16.53
CA ILE A 361 -9.69 12.75 15.55
C ILE A 361 -9.73 11.22 15.52
N ARG A 362 -9.78 10.68 14.30
CA ARG A 362 -9.80 9.23 14.08
C ARG A 362 -8.53 8.56 14.60
N LYS A 363 -8.70 7.54 15.45
CA LYS A 363 -7.61 6.79 16.10
C LYS A 363 -7.39 5.36 15.58
N GLY A 364 -8.44 4.76 15.01
CA GLY A 364 -8.45 3.38 14.50
C GLY A 364 -8.69 3.30 13.00
N SER A 365 -8.18 2.23 12.38
CA SER A 365 -8.31 1.97 10.95
C SER A 365 -9.33 0.86 10.64
N TYR A 366 -9.94 0.91 9.46
CA TYR A 366 -10.88 -0.11 8.96
C TYR A 366 -10.32 -0.65 7.64
N ALA A 367 -10.26 -1.97 7.45
CA ALA A 367 -9.78 -2.55 6.19
C ALA A 367 -10.66 -2.14 5.03
N ILE A 368 -10.05 -1.74 3.92
CA ILE A 368 -10.74 -1.70 2.63
C ILE A 368 -10.94 -3.15 2.16
N GLY A 369 -12.19 -3.56 1.97
CA GLY A 369 -12.56 -4.84 1.35
C GLY A 369 -13.15 -5.94 2.25
N GLU A 370 -13.29 -5.74 3.57
CA GLU A 370 -14.12 -6.66 4.39
C GLU A 370 -15.60 -6.38 4.08
N LYS A 371 -16.33 -7.42 3.65
CA LYS A 371 -17.76 -7.35 3.33
C LYS A 371 -18.56 -6.79 4.51
N ASN A 372 -19.62 -6.07 4.16
CA ASN A 372 -20.70 -5.76 5.08
C ASN A 372 -21.32 -7.07 5.55
N VAL A 373 -21.50 -7.26 6.86
CA VAL A 373 -22.46 -8.24 7.35
C VAL A 373 -23.84 -7.74 6.90
N GLY A 374 -24.35 -8.30 5.80
CA GLY A 374 -25.73 -8.11 5.35
C GLY A 374 -26.04 -7.06 4.26
N ASP A 375 -25.13 -6.70 3.34
CA ASP A 375 -25.57 -5.98 2.11
C ASP A 375 -25.98 -6.98 1.02
N PRO A 376 -27.24 -6.95 0.54
CA PRO A 376 -27.57 -7.42 -0.79
C PRO A 376 -27.24 -6.30 -1.79
N ASN A 377 -26.05 -6.39 -2.43
CA ASN A 377 -25.75 -6.09 -3.84
C ASN A 377 -24.25 -5.91 -4.09
#